data_AF-A7GPW8-F1
#
_entry.id   AF-A7GPW8-F1
#
_cell.length_a   1.000
_cell.length_b   1.000
_cell.length_c   1.000
_cell.angle_alpha   90.00
_cell.angle_beta   90.00
_cell.angle_gamma   90.00
#
_symmetry.space_group_name_H-M   'P 1'
#
loop_
_entity.id
_entity.type
_entity.pdbx_description
1 polymer ?
#
loop_
_entity_poly.entity_id
_entity_poly.type
_entity_poly.pdbx_seq_one_letter_code
_entity_poly.pdbx_strand_id
1 'polypeptide(L)'
;MQLIQCTKKLADMMELKTEKVDQRESNNLHSWHANLFTINRKKCVIVMNNVTRYHFIIYGVTKKDLRNFEALFQKNLVTNLLSDGVEPEVIEHYVKSSSPMQYAATNNRSILSQMNDAVFMVDHYFYAELVEKQKPFINIEKLNQNLNKTVMLKIPKYPADMMRDALNQHLIMSKNE
;
A
#
# COMPACT_ATOMS: atom_id res chain seq x y z
N MET A 1 -7.25 4.83 -14.54
CA MET A 1 -8.08 3.97 -13.66
C MET A 1 -7.32 3.67 -12.38
N GLN A 2 -7.93 3.85 -11.21
CA GLN A 2 -7.36 3.41 -9.93
C GLN A 2 -7.95 2.05 -9.53
N LEU A 3 -7.09 1.05 -9.38
CA LEU A 3 -7.49 -0.34 -9.14
C LEU A 3 -6.92 -0.86 -7.83
N ILE A 4 -7.77 -1.44 -6.98
CA ILE A 4 -7.39 -2.19 -5.78
C ILE A 4 -7.71 -3.66 -5.98
N GLN A 5 -6.67 -4.48 -6.14
CA GLN A 5 -6.77 -5.93 -6.15
C GLN A 5 -6.73 -6.46 -4.71
N CYS A 6 -7.89 -6.74 -4.13
CA CYS A 6 -7.99 -7.17 -2.73
C CYS A 6 -8.15 -8.70 -2.58
N THR A 7 -7.59 -9.23 -1.49
CA THR A 7 -7.80 -10.62 -1.11
C THR A 7 -9.26 -10.86 -0.72
N LYS A 8 -9.73 -12.11 -0.87
CA LYS A 8 -11.11 -12.49 -0.49
C LYS A 8 -11.46 -12.05 0.95
N LYS A 9 -10.53 -12.25 1.88
CA LYS A 9 -10.71 -11.87 3.29
C LYS A 9 -10.96 -10.36 3.47
N LEU A 10 -10.29 -9.51 2.68
CA LEU A 10 -10.50 -8.07 2.70
C LEU A 10 -11.82 -7.70 2.00
N ALA A 11 -12.11 -8.28 0.83
CA ALA A 11 -13.35 -8.06 0.09
C ALA A 11 -14.60 -8.41 0.92
N ASP A 12 -14.59 -9.57 1.58
CA ASP A 12 -15.68 -10.01 2.46
C ASP A 12 -15.89 -9.02 3.62
N MET A 13 -14.80 -8.44 4.16
CA MET A 13 -14.88 -7.47 5.26
C MET A 13 -15.40 -6.09 4.81
N MET A 14 -15.11 -5.71 3.56
CA MET A 14 -15.64 -4.51 2.91
C MET A 14 -17.05 -4.70 2.34
N GLU A 15 -17.60 -5.92 2.42
CA GLU A 15 -18.92 -6.28 1.87
C GLU A 15 -18.99 -6.09 0.34
N LEU A 16 -17.85 -6.30 -0.36
CA LEU A 16 -17.73 -6.16 -1.81
C LEU A 16 -17.75 -7.50 -2.53
N LYS A 17 -18.33 -7.52 -3.73
CA LYS A 17 -18.13 -8.59 -4.71
C LYS A 17 -17.01 -8.18 -5.64
N THR A 18 -16.06 -9.08 -5.88
CA THR A 18 -14.90 -8.81 -6.72
C THR A 18 -14.68 -9.92 -7.72
N GLU A 19 -14.35 -9.55 -8.95
CA GLU A 19 -14.02 -10.49 -10.02
C GLU A 19 -12.54 -10.38 -10.40
N LYS A 20 -12.02 -11.37 -11.12
CA LYS A 20 -10.64 -11.32 -11.61
C LYS A 20 -10.58 -10.38 -12.81
N VAL A 21 -9.51 -9.59 -12.89
CA VAL A 21 -9.17 -8.74 -14.03
C VAL A 21 -7.91 -9.27 -14.73
N ASP A 22 -7.70 -8.94 -16.01
CA ASP A 22 -6.45 -9.29 -16.70
C ASP A 22 -5.27 -8.57 -16.02
N GLN A 23 -4.20 -9.31 -15.73
CA GLN A 23 -2.99 -8.76 -15.11
C GLN A 23 -2.28 -7.75 -16.01
N ARG A 24 -2.46 -7.83 -17.32
CA ARG A 24 -1.89 -6.85 -18.26
C ARG A 24 -2.56 -5.49 -18.11
N GLU A 25 -3.87 -5.49 -17.86
CA GLU A 25 -4.65 -4.27 -17.63
C GLU A 25 -4.38 -3.65 -16.26
N SER A 26 -3.88 -4.43 -15.30
CA SER A 26 -3.51 -3.96 -13.95
C SER A 26 -2.02 -3.62 -13.79
N ASN A 27 -1.24 -3.56 -14.88
CA ASN A 27 0.17 -3.21 -14.83
C ASN A 27 0.42 -1.71 -15.00
N ASN A 28 -0.15 -0.88 -14.13
CA ASN A 28 0.06 0.57 -14.12
C ASN A 28 0.33 1.11 -12.70
N LEU A 29 0.79 2.36 -12.61
CA LEU A 29 1.15 3.00 -11.34
C LEU A 29 -0.05 3.15 -10.38
N HIS A 30 -1.26 3.30 -10.91
CA HIS A 30 -2.51 3.39 -10.14
C HIS A 30 -3.10 2.02 -9.76
N SER A 31 -2.38 0.93 -9.99
CA SER A 31 -2.79 -0.42 -9.60
C SER A 31 -2.10 -0.85 -8.30
N TRP A 32 -2.91 -1.23 -7.34
CA TRP A 32 -2.48 -1.61 -5.99
C TRP A 32 -3.08 -2.96 -5.61
N HIS A 33 -2.42 -3.63 -4.68
CA HIS A 33 -2.88 -4.86 -4.04
C HIS A 33 -3.13 -4.60 -2.57
N ALA A 34 -4.17 -5.19 -2.00
CA ALA A 34 -4.48 -5.01 -0.60
C ALA A 34 -4.84 -6.34 0.09
N ASN A 35 -4.34 -6.53 1.31
CA ASN A 35 -4.59 -7.74 2.08
C ASN A 35 -4.93 -7.42 3.55
N LEU A 36 -5.91 -8.14 4.10
CA LEU A 36 -6.30 -8.04 5.51
C LEU A 36 -5.53 -9.05 6.36
N PHE A 37 -4.74 -8.57 7.30
CA PHE A 37 -4.02 -9.40 8.28
C PHE A 37 -4.34 -8.95 9.71
N THR A 38 -3.80 -9.68 10.68
CA THR A 38 -3.98 -9.37 12.11
C THR A 38 -2.62 -9.38 12.76
N ILE A 39 -2.32 -8.34 13.52
CA ILE A 39 -1.11 -8.26 14.35
C ILE A 39 -1.47 -7.62 15.70
N ASN A 40 -0.91 -8.14 16.78
CA ASN A 40 -1.21 -7.69 18.15
C ASN A 40 -2.73 -7.57 18.42
N ARG A 41 -3.50 -8.60 18.01
CA ARG A 41 -4.97 -8.69 18.12
C ARG A 41 -5.75 -7.58 17.40
N LYS A 42 -5.10 -6.77 16.56
CA LYS A 42 -5.72 -5.72 15.75
C LYS A 42 -5.73 -6.11 14.28
N LYS A 43 -6.87 -5.89 13.61
CA LYS A 43 -6.98 -6.03 12.16
C LYS A 43 -6.19 -4.91 11.49
N CYS A 44 -5.45 -5.24 10.45
CA CYS A 44 -4.61 -4.32 9.71
C CYS A 44 -4.75 -4.58 8.21
N VAL A 45 -4.56 -3.55 7.40
CA VAL A 45 -4.47 -3.70 5.95
C VAL A 45 -3.07 -3.35 5.51
N ILE A 46 -2.45 -4.24 4.74
CA ILE A 46 -1.28 -3.89 3.93
C ILE A 46 -1.78 -3.50 2.54
N VAL A 47 -1.26 -2.40 2.00
CA VAL A 47 -1.50 -1.97 0.63
C VAL A 47 -0.16 -1.86 -0.08
N MET A 48 -0.04 -2.43 -1.28
CA MET A 48 1.22 -2.50 -2.04
C MET A 48 1.02 -2.13 -3.50
N ASN A 49 1.85 -1.24 -4.02
CA ASN A 49 1.84 -0.84 -5.41
C ASN A 49 2.28 -1.97 -6.33
N ASN A 50 1.57 -2.17 -7.45
CA ASN A 50 1.83 -3.24 -8.40
C ASN A 50 3.16 -3.08 -9.15
N VAL A 51 3.64 -1.86 -9.37
CA VAL A 51 4.87 -1.58 -10.12
C VAL A 51 6.06 -1.37 -9.18
N THR A 52 5.91 -0.47 -8.21
CA THR A 52 7.03 0.02 -7.39
C THR A 52 7.27 -0.81 -6.13
N ARG A 53 6.34 -1.71 -5.78
CA ARG A 53 6.26 -2.40 -4.47
C ARG A 53 6.17 -1.47 -3.26
N TYR A 54 5.98 -0.17 -3.48
CA TYR A 54 5.75 0.77 -2.40
C TYR A 54 4.54 0.33 -1.60
N HIS A 55 4.68 0.22 -0.29
CA HIS A 55 3.64 -0.34 0.54
C HIS A 55 3.57 0.30 1.91
N PHE A 56 2.39 0.24 2.50
CA PHE A 56 2.15 0.79 3.83
C PHE A 56 1.10 -0.03 4.57
N ILE A 57 1.20 0.02 5.90
CA ILE A 57 0.29 -0.64 6.83
C ILE A 57 -0.68 0.39 7.38
N ILE A 58 -1.96 0.05 7.31
CA ILE A 58 -3.04 0.75 8.00
C ILE A 58 -3.40 -0.10 9.23
N TYR A 59 -2.96 0.36 10.40
CA TYR A 59 -3.09 -0.38 11.65
C TYR A 59 -4.42 -0.12 12.36
N GLY A 60 -4.99 -1.17 12.96
CA GLY A 60 -6.15 -1.03 13.86
C GLY A 60 -7.48 -0.74 13.17
N VAL A 61 -7.67 -1.20 11.94
CA VAL A 61 -8.89 -0.93 11.17
C VAL A 61 -10.12 -1.65 11.75
N THR A 62 -11.24 -0.96 11.75
CA THR A 62 -12.56 -1.51 12.08
C THR A 62 -13.35 -1.82 10.80
N LYS A 63 -14.47 -2.55 10.93
CA LYS A 63 -15.41 -2.76 9.82
C LYS A 63 -15.97 -1.43 9.29
N LYS A 64 -16.20 -0.45 10.19
CA LYS A 64 -16.69 0.88 9.80
C LYS A 64 -15.66 1.63 8.95
N ASP A 65 -14.39 1.55 9.31
CA ASP A 65 -13.32 2.18 8.53
C ASP A 65 -13.20 1.56 7.14
N LEU A 66 -13.33 0.23 7.05
CA LEU A 66 -13.24 -0.51 5.79
C LEU A 66 -14.45 -0.28 4.85
N ARG A 67 -15.60 0.17 5.36
CA ARG A 67 -16.70 0.62 4.50
C ARG A 67 -16.38 1.91 3.75
N ASN A 68 -15.41 2.70 4.24
CA ASN A 68 -14.90 3.89 3.57
C ASN A 68 -13.41 3.70 3.23
N PHE A 69 -13.09 2.54 2.62
CA PHE A 69 -11.72 2.17 2.33
C PHE A 69 -11.01 3.16 1.40
N GLU A 70 -11.72 3.77 0.45
CA GLU A 70 -11.15 4.76 -0.46
C GLU A 70 -10.59 5.97 0.28
N ALA A 71 -11.38 6.60 1.17
CA ALA A 71 -10.89 7.72 1.98
C ALA A 71 -9.75 7.31 2.92
N LEU A 72 -9.83 6.10 3.49
CA LEU A 72 -8.79 5.54 4.34
C LEU A 72 -7.48 5.32 3.56
N PHE A 73 -7.56 4.78 2.35
CA PHE A 73 -6.45 4.56 1.43
C PHE A 73 -5.81 5.90 1.07
N GLN A 74 -6.59 6.86 0.58
CA GLN A 74 -6.06 8.15 0.10
C GLN A 74 -5.35 8.91 1.23
N LYS A 75 -5.97 8.96 2.42
CA LYS A 75 -5.34 9.58 3.60
C LYS A 75 -3.97 8.94 3.90
N ASN A 76 -3.92 7.60 3.99
CA ASN A 76 -2.67 6.92 4.34
C ASN A 76 -1.63 7.03 3.22
N LEU A 77 -2.03 6.96 1.94
CA LEU A 77 -1.14 7.16 0.81
C LEU A 77 -0.45 8.53 0.89
N VAL A 78 -1.24 9.60 1.01
CA VAL A 78 -0.70 10.97 1.10
C VAL A 78 0.21 11.13 2.31
N THR A 79 -0.20 10.65 3.49
CA THR A 79 0.62 10.72 4.70
C THR A 79 1.96 10.01 4.53
N ASN A 80 1.97 8.79 4.01
CA ASN A 80 3.21 8.03 3.86
C ASN A 80 4.13 8.63 2.78
N LEU A 81 3.57 9.10 1.65
CA LEU A 81 4.37 9.75 0.60
C LEU A 81 5.02 11.06 1.09
N LEU A 82 4.29 11.88 1.85
CA LEU A 82 4.86 13.07 2.50
C LEU A 82 5.98 12.70 3.47
N SER A 83 5.74 11.66 4.28
CA SER A 83 6.73 11.16 5.25
C SER A 83 7.99 10.62 4.55
N ASP A 84 7.87 10.09 3.35
CA ASP A 84 8.99 9.65 2.51
C ASP A 84 9.63 10.78 1.67
N GLY A 85 9.22 12.03 1.92
CA GLY A 85 9.81 13.23 1.30
C GLY A 85 9.43 13.41 -0.17
N VAL A 86 8.25 12.94 -0.58
CA VAL A 86 7.71 13.27 -1.91
C VAL A 86 7.08 14.66 -1.86
N GLU A 87 7.39 15.49 -2.85
CA GLU A 87 6.90 16.87 -2.92
C GLU A 87 5.36 16.93 -3.00
N PRO A 88 4.70 17.85 -2.26
CA PRO A 88 3.24 17.95 -2.25
C PRO A 88 2.59 18.11 -3.64
N GLU A 89 3.20 18.89 -4.54
CA GLU A 89 2.70 19.08 -5.92
C GLU A 89 2.65 17.75 -6.70
N VAL A 90 3.68 16.92 -6.53
CA VAL A 90 3.78 15.60 -7.18
C VAL A 90 2.69 14.66 -6.65
N ILE A 91 2.46 14.66 -5.33
CA ILE A 91 1.41 13.87 -4.69
C ILE A 91 0.04 14.32 -5.16
N GLU A 92 -0.23 15.63 -5.14
CA GLU A 92 -1.51 16.21 -5.54
C GLU A 92 -1.82 15.86 -7.00
N HIS A 93 -0.85 15.98 -7.89
CA HIS A 93 -1.00 15.59 -9.28
C HIS A 93 -1.38 14.12 -9.44
N TYR A 94 -0.67 13.21 -8.77
CA TYR A 94 -0.94 11.77 -8.84
C TYR A 94 -2.31 11.39 -8.29
N VAL A 95 -2.74 12.02 -7.19
CA VAL A 95 -4.08 11.78 -6.61
C VAL A 95 -5.17 12.34 -7.53
N LYS A 96 -4.99 13.54 -8.10
CA LYS A 96 -5.97 14.13 -9.04
C LYS A 96 -6.06 13.40 -10.38
N SER A 97 -5.00 12.76 -10.84
CA SER A 97 -5.00 11.96 -12.07
C SER A 97 -5.68 10.60 -11.90
N SER A 98 -6.04 10.23 -10.66
CA SER A 98 -6.70 8.96 -10.38
C SER A 98 -8.19 8.99 -10.77
N SER A 99 -8.68 7.88 -11.33
CA SER A 99 -10.11 7.66 -11.56
C SER A 99 -10.77 7.09 -10.30
N PRO A 100 -12.11 7.08 -10.20
CA PRO A 100 -12.81 6.43 -9.08
C PRO A 100 -12.28 5.02 -8.81
N MET A 101 -12.12 4.69 -7.53
CA MET A 101 -11.53 3.43 -7.10
C MET A 101 -12.36 2.22 -7.52
N GLN A 102 -11.74 1.30 -8.25
CA GLN A 102 -12.33 0.01 -8.62
C GLN A 102 -11.71 -1.13 -7.82
N TYR A 103 -12.49 -2.18 -7.59
CA TYR A 103 -12.06 -3.34 -6.82
C TYR A 103 -12.07 -4.61 -7.66
N ALA A 104 -11.02 -5.41 -7.54
CA ALA A 104 -10.90 -6.70 -8.19
C ALA A 104 -10.32 -7.74 -7.25
N ALA A 105 -10.50 -9.01 -7.59
CA ALA A 105 -9.91 -10.12 -6.86
C ALA A 105 -8.40 -10.16 -7.13
N THR A 106 -7.59 -10.36 -6.09
CA THR A 106 -6.16 -10.60 -6.28
C THR A 106 -5.93 -11.89 -7.08
N ASN A 107 -5.13 -11.81 -8.14
CA ASN A 107 -4.73 -12.96 -8.97
C ASN A 107 -3.21 -13.07 -9.16
N ASN A 108 -2.42 -12.17 -8.57
CA ASN A 108 -0.96 -12.17 -8.65
C ASN A 108 -0.32 -12.84 -7.42
N ARG A 109 0.04 -14.12 -7.56
CA ARG A 109 0.67 -14.91 -6.47
C ARG A 109 2.02 -14.34 -6.03
N SER A 110 2.77 -13.71 -6.94
CA SER A 110 4.09 -13.15 -6.61
C SER A 110 3.97 -11.93 -5.70
N ILE A 111 2.99 -11.05 -5.95
CA ILE A 111 2.74 -9.90 -5.08
C ILE A 111 2.14 -10.34 -3.75
N LEU A 112 1.25 -11.33 -3.75
CA LEU A 112 0.76 -11.93 -2.49
C LEU A 112 1.90 -12.46 -1.62
N SER A 113 2.88 -13.15 -2.21
CA SER A 113 4.07 -13.60 -1.48
C SER A 113 4.84 -12.43 -0.86
N GLN A 114 5.09 -11.37 -1.63
CA GLN A 114 5.81 -10.19 -1.13
C GLN A 114 5.04 -9.44 -0.04
N MET A 115 3.70 -9.37 -0.12
CA MET A 115 2.89 -8.83 0.96
C MET A 115 2.98 -9.68 2.22
N ASN A 116 3.06 -11.01 2.10
CA ASN A 116 3.25 -11.88 3.26
C ASN A 116 4.64 -11.70 3.89
N ASP A 117 5.69 -11.56 3.06
CA ASP A 117 7.04 -11.24 3.54
C ASP A 117 7.04 -9.90 4.29
N ALA A 118 6.35 -8.88 3.75
CA ALA A 118 6.18 -7.60 4.43
C ALA A 118 5.40 -7.72 5.75
N VAL A 119 4.34 -8.52 5.81
CA VAL A 119 3.62 -8.80 7.07
C VAL A 119 4.54 -9.47 8.10
N PHE A 120 5.44 -10.37 7.68
CA PHE A 120 6.44 -10.96 8.56
C PHE A 120 7.43 -9.92 9.10
N MET A 121 7.90 -9.00 8.26
CA MET A 121 8.75 -7.87 8.70
C MET A 121 8.03 -6.97 9.70
N VAL A 122 6.72 -6.74 9.52
CA VAL A 122 5.90 -5.97 10.47
C VAL A 122 5.82 -6.69 11.80
N ASP A 123 5.61 -8.01 11.83
CA ASP A 123 5.58 -8.79 13.07
C ASP A 123 6.90 -8.68 13.85
N HIS A 124 8.02 -8.85 13.14
CA HIS A 124 9.34 -8.65 13.72
C HIS A 124 9.55 -7.23 14.26
N TYR A 125 9.13 -6.21 13.52
CA TYR A 125 9.22 -4.82 13.98
C TYR A 125 8.41 -4.57 15.25
N PHE A 126 7.19 -5.13 15.33
CA PHE A 126 6.36 -5.03 16.54
C PHE A 126 7.03 -5.70 17.73
N TYR A 127 7.62 -6.88 17.54
CA TYR A 127 8.37 -7.58 18.58
C TYR A 127 9.56 -6.75 19.07
N ALA A 128 10.40 -6.26 18.15
CA ALA A 128 11.58 -5.46 18.50
C ALA A 128 11.22 -4.17 19.25
N GLU A 129 10.16 -3.47 18.83
CA GLU A 129 9.79 -2.19 19.44
C GLU A 129 9.05 -2.37 20.78
N LEU A 130 8.09 -3.30 20.88
CA LEU A 130 7.26 -3.47 22.09
C LEU A 130 7.89 -4.39 23.13
N VAL A 131 8.58 -5.45 22.71
CA VAL A 131 9.10 -6.47 23.62
C VAL A 131 10.54 -6.17 23.98
N GLU A 132 11.43 -6.06 22.98
CA GLU A 132 12.86 -5.87 23.23
C GLU A 132 13.16 -4.46 23.76
N LYS A 133 12.66 -3.43 23.05
CA LYS A 133 12.87 -2.02 23.41
C LYS A 133 11.86 -1.47 24.42
N GLN A 134 10.83 -2.26 24.76
CA GLN A 134 9.80 -1.90 25.73
C GLN A 134 9.15 -0.54 25.46
N LYS A 135 8.99 -0.16 24.18
CA LYS A 135 8.35 1.10 23.85
C LYS A 135 6.86 1.04 24.19
N PRO A 136 6.29 2.15 24.69
CA PRO A 136 4.87 2.19 25.09
C PRO A 136 3.92 2.16 23.89
N PHE A 137 4.39 2.47 22.68
CA PHE A 137 3.59 2.48 21.47
C PHE A 137 4.45 2.21 20.22
N ILE A 138 3.79 1.78 19.14
CA ILE A 138 4.39 1.65 17.81
C ILE A 138 4.15 2.95 17.02
N ASN A 139 5.22 3.51 16.47
CA ASN A 139 5.10 4.54 15.43
C ASN A 139 4.90 3.87 14.06
N ILE A 140 3.65 3.90 13.56
CA ILE A 140 3.25 3.27 12.29
C ILE A 140 3.84 3.99 11.07
N GLU A 141 3.96 5.31 11.12
CA GLU A 141 4.60 6.09 10.05
C GLU A 141 6.07 5.66 9.91
N LYS A 142 6.79 5.55 11.03
CA LYS A 142 8.19 5.09 11.03
C LYS A 142 8.32 3.65 10.55
N LEU A 143 7.40 2.77 10.94
CA LEU A 143 7.32 1.41 10.41
C LEU A 143 7.20 1.43 8.88
N ASN A 144 6.26 2.20 8.33
CA ASN A 144 6.04 2.25 6.88
C ASN A 144 7.24 2.82 6.13
N GLN A 145 7.89 3.87 6.65
CA GLN A 145 9.16 4.38 6.09
C GLN A 145 10.25 3.30 6.07
N ASN A 146 10.36 2.50 7.14
CA ASN A 146 11.36 1.44 7.23
C ASN A 146 11.07 0.32 6.22
N LEU A 147 9.81 -0.08 6.08
CA LEU A 147 9.37 -1.09 5.11
C LEU A 147 9.75 -0.69 3.67
N ASN A 148 9.59 0.59 3.32
CA ASN A 148 9.94 1.11 2.00
C ASN A 148 11.44 1.39 1.81
N LYS A 149 12.27 1.07 2.80
CA LYS A 149 13.75 1.07 2.75
C LYS A 149 14.34 -0.35 2.82
N THR A 150 13.51 -1.37 2.68
CA THR A 150 13.94 -2.76 2.57
C THR A 150 14.02 -3.18 1.11
N VAL A 151 15.04 -3.98 0.77
CA VAL A 151 15.16 -4.56 -0.58
C VAL A 151 14.02 -5.55 -0.80
N MET A 152 13.32 -5.40 -1.93
CA MET A 152 12.29 -6.35 -2.37
C MET A 152 12.67 -7.00 -3.69
N LEU A 153 12.24 -8.24 -3.87
CA LEU A 153 12.51 -8.97 -5.11
C LEU A 153 11.84 -8.28 -6.31
N LYS A 154 12.49 -8.37 -7.48
CA LYS A 154 12.00 -7.88 -8.78
C LYS A 154 11.99 -6.36 -8.98
N ILE A 155 12.60 -5.59 -8.08
CA ILE A 155 12.84 -4.16 -8.29
C ILE A 155 14.33 -3.83 -8.04
N PRO A 156 14.90 -2.83 -8.76
CA PRO A 156 16.33 -2.52 -8.69
C PRO A 156 16.72 -1.57 -7.55
N LYS A 157 15.74 -0.89 -6.92
CA LYS A 157 15.93 0.09 -5.84
C LYS A 157 14.97 -0.18 -4.69
N TYR A 158 15.09 0.58 -3.61
CA TYR A 158 14.10 0.55 -2.54
C TYR A 158 12.72 0.98 -3.04
N PRO A 159 11.63 0.41 -2.49
CA PRO A 159 10.27 0.78 -2.87
C PRO A 159 9.98 2.29 -2.80
N ALA A 160 10.52 2.99 -1.80
CA ALA A 160 10.37 4.46 -1.69
C ALA A 160 10.99 5.19 -2.89
N ASP A 161 12.19 4.80 -3.30
CA ASP A 161 12.88 5.44 -4.43
C ASP A 161 12.20 5.09 -5.75
N MET A 162 11.78 3.84 -5.92
CA MET A 162 10.97 3.41 -7.07
C MET A 162 9.68 4.23 -7.19
N MET A 163 9.00 4.49 -6.07
CA MET A 163 7.77 5.30 -6.05
C MET A 163 8.04 6.76 -6.39
N ARG A 164 9.08 7.35 -5.79
CA ARG A 164 9.46 8.74 -6.06
C ARG A 164 9.81 8.94 -7.53
N ASP A 165 10.61 8.04 -8.10
CA ASP A 165 10.98 8.08 -9.52
C ASP A 165 9.74 7.97 -10.42
N ALA A 166 8.86 7.00 -10.15
CA ALA A 166 7.65 6.76 -10.93
C ALA A 166 6.67 7.95 -10.88
N LEU A 167 6.50 8.57 -9.70
CA LEU A 167 5.64 9.74 -9.53
C LEU A 167 6.17 10.97 -10.28
N ASN A 168 7.48 11.21 -10.23
CA ASN A 168 8.10 12.30 -10.99
C ASN A 168 7.98 12.09 -12.50
N GLN A 169 8.21 10.87 -12.98
CA GLN A 169 8.02 10.53 -14.39
C GLN A 169 6.56 10.74 -14.83
N HIS A 170 5.61 10.31 -14.00
CA HIS A 170 4.18 10.51 -14.26
C HIS A 170 3.83 12.00 -14.38
N LEU A 171 4.38 12.87 -13.51
CA LEU A 171 4.18 14.32 -13.61
C LEU A 171 4.81 14.94 -14.87
N ILE A 172 5.97 14.42 -15.32
CA ILE A 172 6.62 14.91 -16.54
C ILE A 172 5.80 14.52 -17.78
N MET A 173 5.32 13.28 -17.85
CA MET A 173 4.54 12.79 -18.99
C MET A 173 3.25 13.57 -19.18
N SER A 174 2.54 13.91 -18.10
CA SER A 174 1.29 14.67 -18.16
C SER A 174 1.45 16.14 -18.53
N LYS A 175 2.66 16.71 -18.42
CA LYS A 175 2.97 18.07 -18.90
C LYS A 175 3.27 18.14 -20.40
N ASN A 176 3.50 16.98 -21.03
CA ASN A 176 3.84 16.86 -22.45
C ASN A 176 2.67 16.37 -23.32
N GLU A 177 1.51 16.11 -22.72
CA GLU A 177 0.23 15.77 -23.37
C GLU A 177 -0.66 17.02 -23.49
#